data_AF-A0A429PNV2-F1
#
_entry.id   AF-A0A429PNV2-F1
#
_cell.length_a   1.000
_cell.length_b   1.000
_cell.length_c   1.000
_cell.angle_alpha   90.00
_cell.angle_beta   90.00
_cell.angle_gamma   90.00
#
_symmetry.space_group_name_H-M   'P 1'
#
loop_
_entity.id
_entity.type
_entity.pdbx_description
1 polymer ?
#
loop_
_entity_poly.entity_id
_entity_poly.type
_entity_poly.pdbx_seq_one_letter_code
_entity_poly.pdbx_strand_id
1 'polypeptide(L)'
;MGDGGVVSAGAWGGLPTVLTVACEGDGTVHATMESQGNHVADLAVDCPAGTTGIGTVSMDPGLVTGSFSIGIDTSDETIRWALTVTQPE
;
A
#
# COMPACT_ATOMS: atom_id res chain seq x y z
N MET A 1 3.49 -10.46 15.80
CA MET A 1 2.76 -9.27 15.29
C MET A 1 3.79 -8.49 14.51
N GLY A 2 3.64 -8.44 13.19
CA GLY A 2 4.65 -7.86 12.31
C GLY A 2 4.70 -6.34 12.38
N ASP A 3 5.83 -5.77 11.97
CA ASP A 3 6.08 -4.32 11.88
C ASP A 3 5.10 -3.68 10.90
N GLY A 4 3.94 -3.29 11.44
CA GLY A 4 2.92 -2.53 10.73
C GLY A 4 3.25 -1.05 10.75
N GLY A 5 3.25 -0.43 9.57
CA GLY A 5 3.49 0.99 9.39
C GLY A 5 2.24 1.73 8.95
N VAL A 6 2.16 3.03 9.26
CA VAL A 6 1.17 3.93 8.69
C VAL A 6 1.89 4.96 7.83
N VAL A 7 1.49 5.06 6.57
CA VAL A 7 1.95 6.11 5.65
C VAL A 7 0.80 7.05 5.36
N SER A 8 1.03 8.34 5.56
CA SER A 8 0.07 9.40 5.23
C SER A 8 0.64 10.28 4.11
N ALA A 9 -0.15 10.52 3.08
CA ALA A 9 0.21 11.41 1.98
C ALA A 9 -1.01 12.19 1.48
N GLY A 10 -0.75 13.20 0.66
CA GLY A 10 -1.78 14.00 0.01
C GLY A 10 -1.97 13.55 -1.44
N ALA A 11 -3.21 13.31 -1.85
CA ALA A 11 -3.57 13.01 -3.24
C ALA A 11 -4.30 14.19 -3.89
N TRP A 12 -3.91 14.48 -5.12
CA TRP A 12 -4.64 15.36 -6.02
C TRP A 12 -5.81 14.62 -6.64
N GLY A 13 -7.04 15.11 -6.44
CA GLY A 13 -8.25 14.45 -6.95
C GLY A 13 -8.37 14.40 -8.47
N GLY A 14 -7.53 15.13 -9.21
CA GLY A 14 -7.51 15.12 -10.67
C GLY A 14 -6.63 14.04 -11.30
N LEU A 15 -5.81 13.34 -10.51
CA LEU A 15 -4.88 12.32 -11.00
C LEU A 15 -5.17 10.96 -10.32
N PRO A 16 -4.99 9.85 -11.05
CA PRO A 16 -5.06 8.54 -10.43
C PRO A 16 -3.96 8.40 -9.37
N THR A 17 -4.27 7.65 -8.31
CA THR A 17 -3.27 7.31 -7.30
C THR A 17 -2.82 5.87 -7.53
N VAL A 18 -1.51 5.66 -7.66
CA VAL A 18 -0.93 4.34 -7.85
C VAL A 18 -0.13 3.99 -6.60
N LEU A 19 -0.56 2.94 -5.92
CA LEU A 19 0.13 2.36 -4.77
C LEU A 19 0.90 1.13 -5.22
N THR A 20 2.20 1.10 -4.95
CA THR A 20 3.07 -0.05 -5.18
C THR A 20 3.68 -0.48 -3.87
N VAL A 21 3.57 -1.77 -3.57
CA VAL A 21 4.17 -2.43 -2.42
C VAL A 21 5.13 -3.48 -2.93
N ALA A 22 6.34 -3.48 -2.38
CA ALA A 22 7.33 -4.51 -2.60
C ALA A 22 7.67 -5.16 -1.27
N CYS A 23 7.83 -6.48 -1.24
CA CYS A 23 8.14 -7.20 -0.01
C CYS A 23 8.96 -8.48 -0.24
N GLU A 24 9.63 -8.94 0.81
CA GLU A 24 10.41 -10.19 0.84
C GLU A 24 10.39 -10.76 2.27
N GLY A 25 10.14 -12.06 2.43
CA GLY A 25 10.20 -12.67 3.77
C GLY A 25 9.44 -13.97 4.03
N ASP A 26 9.01 -14.71 3.01
CA ASP A 26 8.18 -15.93 3.14
C ASP A 26 6.88 -15.69 3.94
N GLY A 27 6.01 -14.87 3.37
CA GLY A 27 4.72 -14.56 3.98
C GLY A 27 3.90 -13.63 3.11
N THR A 28 3.06 -12.80 3.74
CA THR A 28 2.17 -11.90 3.02
C THR A 28 2.18 -10.52 3.67
N VAL A 29 2.16 -9.49 2.82
CA VAL A 29 1.91 -8.11 3.22
C VAL A 29 0.53 -7.70 2.73
N HIS A 30 -0.22 -7.07 3.61
CA HIS A 30 -1.54 -6.53 3.31
C HIS A 30 -1.52 -5.02 3.48
N ALA A 31 -1.82 -4.31 2.41
CA ALA A 31 -1.88 -2.85 2.37
C ALA A 31 -3.33 -2.40 2.23
N THR A 32 -3.81 -1.72 3.26
CA THR A 32 -5.17 -1.15 3.31
C THR A 32 -5.08 0.36 3.18
N MET A 33 -5.76 0.95 2.21
CA MET A 33 -5.84 2.41 2.08
C MET A 33 -7.21 2.92 2.51
N GLU A 34 -7.20 3.97 3.34
CA GLU A 34 -8.36 4.69 3.81
C GLU A 34 -8.25 6.18 3.44
N SER A 35 -9.31 6.75 2.88
CA SER A 35 -9.43 8.18 2.60
C SER A 35 -10.69 8.73 3.24
N GLN A 36 -10.57 9.80 4.03
CA GLN A 36 -11.68 10.45 4.73
C GLN A 36 -12.59 9.50 5.54
N GLY A 37 -12.02 8.42 6.09
CA GLY A 37 -12.75 7.40 6.86
C GLY A 37 -13.46 6.33 6.01
N ASN A 38 -13.26 6.34 4.69
CA ASN A 38 -13.70 5.28 3.79
C ASN A 38 -12.53 4.41 3.36
N HIS A 39 -12.72 3.09 3.40
CA HIS A 39 -11.83 2.14 2.74
C HIS A 39 -11.93 2.33 1.22
N VAL A 40 -10.79 2.60 0.58
CA VAL A 40 -10.74 2.92 -0.87
C VAL A 40 -9.94 1.89 -1.68
N ALA A 41 -9.02 1.18 -1.06
CA ALA A 41 -8.26 0.12 -1.73
C ALA A 41 -7.72 -0.92 -0.74
N ASP A 42 -7.59 -2.14 -1.25
CA ASP A 42 -7.02 -3.30 -0.59
C ASP A 42 -6.02 -3.96 -1.54
N LEU A 43 -4.80 -4.22 -1.05
CA LEU A 43 -3.74 -4.87 -1.82
C LEU A 43 -3.05 -5.91 -0.96
N ALA A 44 -3.23 -7.18 -1.30
CA ALA A 44 -2.45 -8.28 -0.74
C ALA A 44 -1.29 -8.64 -1.68
N VAL A 45 -0.09 -8.74 -1.13
CA VAL A 45 1.14 -9.09 -1.85
C VAL A 45 1.78 -10.31 -1.18
N ASP A 46 1.98 -11.37 -1.96
CA ASP A 46 2.76 -12.52 -1.53
C ASP A 46 4.25 -12.17 -1.57
N CYS A 47 4.95 -12.44 -0.46
CA CYS A 47 6.34 -12.05 -0.23
C CYS A 47 7.21 -13.31 -0.22
N PRO A 48 7.61 -13.85 -1.39
CA PRO A 48 8.40 -15.07 -1.45
C PRO A 48 9.74 -14.95 -0.70
N ALA A 49 10.26 -16.08 -0.22
CA ALA A 49 11.59 -16.13 0.37
C ALA A 49 12.67 -15.90 -0.69
N GLY A 50 13.60 -14.97 -0.44
CA GLY A 50 14.78 -14.76 -1.28
C GLY A 50 14.52 -14.08 -2.63
N THR A 51 13.28 -13.63 -2.90
CA THR A 51 12.94 -12.77 -4.05
C THR A 51 11.91 -11.73 -3.62
N THR A 52 11.88 -10.61 -4.33
CA THR A 52 10.93 -9.53 -4.03
C THR A 52 9.59 -9.78 -4.71
N GLY A 53 8.53 -9.94 -3.91
CA GLY A 53 7.15 -9.85 -4.36
C GLY A 53 6.76 -8.39 -4.58
N ILE A 54 6.01 -8.10 -5.64
CA ILE A 54 5.55 -6.74 -5.96
C ILE A 54 4.06 -6.80 -6.27
N GLY A 55 3.30 -5.94 -5.57
CA GLY A 55 1.90 -5.69 -5.86
C GLY A 55 1.66 -4.22 -6.17
N THR A 56 0.78 -3.95 -7.11
CA THR A 56 0.39 -2.59 -7.47
C THR A 56 -1.11 -2.50 -7.57
N VAL A 57 -1.69 -1.47 -6.98
CA VAL A 57 -3.10 -1.12 -7.14
C VAL A 57 -3.21 0.33 -7.61
N SER A 58 -4.05 0.54 -8.61
CA SER A 58 -4.36 1.88 -9.12
C SER A 58 -5.77 2.25 -8.68
N MET A 59 -5.91 3.46 -8.18
CA MET A 59 -7.19 4.04 -7.77
C MET A 59 -7.53 5.17 -8.74
N ASP A 60 -8.78 5.15 -9.20
CA ASP A 60 -9.29 6.19 -10.09
C ASP A 60 -9.18 7.59 -9.47
N PRO A 61 -9.01 8.63 -10.31
CA PRO A 61 -9.01 10.01 -9.84
C PRO A 61 -10.33 10.33 -9.11
N GLY A 62 -10.22 11.01 -7.98
CA GLY A 62 -11.36 11.40 -7.16
C GLY A 62 -11.81 10.37 -6.11
N LEU A 63 -11.28 9.13 -6.13
CA LEU A 63 -11.45 8.18 -5.02
C LEU A 63 -10.62 8.56 -3.81
N VAL A 64 -9.40 9.05 -4.06
CA VAL A 64 -8.49 9.54 -3.03
C VAL A 64 -8.37 11.04 -3.21
N THR A 65 -8.92 11.82 -2.27
CA THR A 65 -8.88 13.28 -2.32
C THR A 65 -8.41 13.86 -0.99
N GLY A 66 -7.40 14.72 -1.03
CA GLY A 66 -6.83 15.30 0.17
C GLY A 66 -5.96 14.29 0.90
N SER A 67 -6.15 14.13 2.21
CA SER A 67 -5.36 13.21 3.03
C SER A 67 -5.90 11.78 2.98
N PHE A 68 -4.99 10.81 2.88
CA PHE A 68 -5.29 9.39 3.04
C PHE A 68 -4.24 8.74 3.93
N SER A 69 -4.60 7.59 4.48
CA SER A 69 -3.74 6.75 5.31
C SER A 69 -3.65 5.38 4.67
N ILE A 70 -2.46 4.79 4.71
CA ILE A 70 -2.24 3.41 4.31
C ILE A 70 -1.77 2.64 5.54
N GLY A 71 -2.54 1.65 5.96
CA GLY A 71 -2.14 0.68 6.96
C GLY A 71 -1.44 -0.50 6.27
N ILE A 72 -0.31 -0.92 6.84
CA ILE A 72 0.41 -2.12 6.41
C ILE A 72 0.34 -3.14 7.53
N ASP A 73 -0.13 -4.33 7.20
CA ASP A 73 -0.10 -5.52 8.06
C ASP A 73 0.80 -6.57 7.42
N THR A 74 1.65 -7.19 8.23
CA THR A 74 2.58 -8.22 7.77
C THR A 74 2.36 -9.49 8.57
N SER A 75 2.34 -10.62 7.85
CA SER A 75 2.11 -11.94 8.47
C SER A 75 3.23 -12.32 9.44
N ASP A 76 4.44 -11.79 9.23
CA ASP A 76 5.62 -12.05 10.04
C ASP A 76 6.49 -10.78 10.16
N GLU A 77 7.13 -10.59 11.31
CA GLU A 77 7.99 -9.43 11.60
C GLU A 77 9.32 -9.46 10.81
N THR A 78 9.70 -10.61 10.27
CA THR A 78 10.88 -10.75 9.43
C THR A 78 10.67 -10.26 8.00
N ILE A 79 9.41 -9.98 7.61
CA ILE A 79 9.07 -9.48 6.27
C ILE A 79 9.57 -8.06 6.11
N ARG A 80 10.50 -7.86 5.18
CA ARG A 80 10.91 -6.52 4.76
C ARG A 80 9.97 -6.04 3.69
N TRP A 81 9.41 -4.86 3.88
CA TRP A 81 8.49 -4.25 2.94
C TRP A 81 8.92 -2.82 2.61
N ALA A 82 8.54 -2.39 1.41
CA ALA A 82 8.70 -1.03 0.93
C ALA A 82 7.40 -0.61 0.24
N LEU A 83 7.03 0.65 0.44
CA LEU A 83 5.81 1.22 -0.10
C LEU A 83 6.14 2.50 -0.87
N THR A 84 5.52 2.64 -2.04
CA THR A 84 5.63 3.84 -2.86
C THR A 84 4.24 4.22 -3.35
N VAL A 85 3.94 5.52 -3.27
CA VAL A 85 2.74 6.10 -3.84
C VAL A 85 3.15 7.08 -4.92
N THR A 86 2.53 6.98 -6.09
CA THR A 86 2.78 7.87 -7.23
C THR A 86 1.46 8.37 -7.80
N GLN A 87 1.45 9.59 -8.35
CA GLN A 87 0.32 10.13 -9.11
C GLN A 87 0.86 10.49 -10.51
N PRO A 88 0.71 9.61 -11.52
CA PRO A 88 1.15 9.92 -12.87
C PRO A 88 0.29 11.04 -13.46
N GLU A 89 0.94 11.99 -14.14
CA GLU A 89 0.32 13.15 -14.82
C GLU A 89 -0.23 12.83 -16.22
#